data_AF-A0A3M1ZXX4-F1
#
_entry.id   AF-A0A3M1ZXX4-F1
#
_cell.length_a   1.000
_cell.length_b   1.000
_cell.length_c   1.000
_cell.angle_alpha   90.00
_cell.angle_beta   90.00
_cell.angle_gamma   90.00
#
_symmetry.space_group_name_H-M   'P 1'
#
loop_
_entity.id
_entity.type
_entity.pdbx_description
1 polymer ?
#
loop_
_entity_poly.entity_id
_entity_poly.type
_entity_poly.pdbx_seq_one_letter_code
_entity_poly.pdbx_strand_id
1 'polypeptide(L)' 'MTIRAHRPTSPGVKYRCARCHTEFSSDEDTPRCPTCHAESGIEPVHRAGLPMRLFGTVLAAAACTALVGGIVARLNG' A
#
# COMPACT_ATOMS: atom_id res chain seq x y z
N MET A 1 -11.46 9.05 38.51
CA MET A 1 -10.26 9.05 37.66
C MET A 1 -10.55 8.19 36.43
N THR A 2 -10.85 8.80 35.29
CA THR A 2 -11.14 8.07 34.03
C THR A 2 -9.87 7.96 33.21
N ILE A 3 -9.40 6.73 33.02
CA ILE A 3 -8.21 6.41 32.22
C ILE A 3 -8.58 6.66 30.75
N ARG A 4 -8.13 7.80 30.18
CA ARG A 4 -8.19 8.05 28.75
C ARG A 4 -7.25 7.05 28.08
N ALA A 5 -7.82 6.05 27.40
CA ALA A 5 -7.08 5.16 26.53
C ALA A 5 -6.45 6.02 25.41
N HIS A 6 -5.17 6.35 25.55
CA HIS A 6 -4.37 6.89 24.46
C HIS A 6 -4.26 5.80 23.40
N ARG A 7 -5.12 5.89 22.37
CA ARG A 7 -5.00 5.07 21.17
C ARG A 7 -3.63 5.38 20.54
N PRO A 8 -2.79 4.40 20.25
CA PRO A 8 -1.49 4.65 19.64
C PRO A 8 -1.73 5.36 18.30
N THR A 9 -1.20 6.57 18.17
CA THR A 9 -1.10 7.33 16.93
C THR A 9 -0.31 6.47 15.94
N SER A 10 -1.01 5.76 15.05
CA SER A 10 -0.39 4.97 13.99
C SER A 10 0.35 5.91 13.06
N PRO A 11 1.67 5.80 12.90
CA PRO A 11 2.44 6.78 12.14
C PRO A 11 2.03 6.77 10.66
N GLY A 12 1.40 7.84 10.20
CA GLY A 12 1.35 8.23 8.79
C GLY A 12 0.49 7.36 7.87
N VAL A 13 -0.74 7.06 8.26
CA VAL A 13 -1.70 6.41 7.35
C VAL A 13 -2.03 7.38 6.22
N LYS A 14 -1.71 6.97 4.99
CA LYS A 14 -2.09 7.70 3.79
C LYS A 14 -3.54 7.39 3.48
N TYR A 15 -4.30 8.43 3.18
CA TYR A 15 -5.68 8.36 2.80
C TYR A 15 -5.89 8.98 1.43
N ARG A 16 -6.91 8.50 0.71
CA ARG A 16 -7.36 9.06 -0.55
C ARG A 16 -8.83 9.42 -0.44
N CYS A 17 -9.18 10.65 -0.77
CA CYS A 17 -10.58 11.06 -0.82
C CYS A 17 -11.24 10.52 -2.10
N ALA A 18 -12.35 9.78 -2.00
CA ALA A 18 -13.09 9.27 -3.16
C ALA A 18 -13.75 10.39 -4.00
N ARG A 19 -13.95 11.58 -3.42
CA ARG A 19 -14.67 12.68 -4.07
C ARG A 19 -13.78 13.60 -4.90
N CYS A 20 -12.61 13.95 -4.38
CA CYS A 20 -11.65 14.83 -5.06
C CYS A 20 -10.33 14.13 -5.43
N HIS A 21 -10.18 12.85 -5.06
CA HIS A 21 -8.98 12.04 -5.30
C HIS A 21 -7.67 12.58 -4.71
N THR A 22 -7.72 13.61 -3.85
CA THR A 22 -6.55 14.09 -3.13
C THR A 22 -6.05 13.04 -2.16
N GLU A 23 -4.74 12.77 -2.19
CA GLU A 23 -4.04 11.95 -1.22
C GLU A 23 -3.51 12.81 -0.08
N PHE A 24 -3.74 12.41 1.16
CA PHE A 24 -3.26 13.13 2.34
C PHE A 24 -2.95 12.16 3.48
N SER A 25 -2.09 12.56 4.41
CA SER A 25 -1.79 11.77 5.60
C SER A 25 -2.57 12.34 6.78
N SER A 26 -3.16 11.47 7.58
CA SER A 26 -3.82 11.87 8.82
C SER A 26 -3.58 10.79 9.86
N ASP A 27 -3.51 11.20 11.13
CA ASP A 27 -3.40 10.28 12.26
C ASP A 27 -4.72 10.22 13.06
N GLU A 28 -5.78 10.82 12.53
CA GLU A 28 -7.11 10.80 13.15
C GLU A 28 -7.92 9.56 12.75
N ASP A 29 -8.72 9.05 13.68
CA ASP A 29 -9.66 7.96 13.41
C ASP A 29 -10.77 8.36 12.42
N THR A 30 -11.01 9.66 12.26
CA THR A 30 -12.05 10.22 11.37
C THR A 30 -11.47 11.34 10.50
N PRO A 31 -10.61 10.99 9.53
CA PRO A 31 -9.89 11.96 8.71
C PRO A 31 -10.85 12.76 7.82
N ARG A 32 -10.68 14.08 7.76
CA ARG A 32 -11.42 14.95 6.83
C ARG A 32 -10.52 15.34 5.66
N CYS A 33 -11.08 15.37 4.46
CA CYS A 33 -10.31 15.80 3.30
C CYS A 33 -9.94 17.30 3.42
N PRO A 34 -8.65 17.69 3.29
CA PRO A 34 -8.24 19.08 3.38
C PRO A 34 -8.70 19.95 2.19
N THR A 35 -9.05 19.32 1.07
CA THR A 35 -9.43 20.03 -0.17
C THR A 35 -10.94 20.25 -0.25
N CYS A 36 -11.75 19.20 -0.05
CA CYS A 36 -13.20 19.25 -0.24
C CYS A 36 -14.00 19.14 1.05
N HIS A 37 -13.32 19.04 2.20
CA HIS A 37 -13.93 18.89 3.53
C HIS A 37 -14.92 17.72 3.66
N ALA A 38 -14.85 16.75 2.74
CA ALA A 38 -15.64 15.54 2.84
C ALA A 38 -15.21 14.74 4.08
N GLU A 39 -16.20 14.35 4.88
CA GLU A 39 -16.08 13.53 6.09
C GLU A 39 -16.30 12.03 5.78
N SER A 40 -16.87 11.73 4.62
CA SER A 40 -17.19 10.39 4.14
C SER A 40 -16.44 10.07 2.85
N GLY A 41 -16.19 8.78 2.62
CA GLY A 41 -15.45 8.31 1.43
C GLY A 41 -13.95 8.60 1.51
N ILE A 42 -13.35 8.57 2.71
CA ILE A 42 -11.90 8.59 2.86
C ILE A 42 -11.41 7.14 2.95
N GLU A 43 -10.66 6.69 1.95
CA GLU A 43 -10.14 5.32 1.89
C GLU A 43 -8.67 5.28 2.30
N PRO A 44 -8.27 4.39 3.22
CA PRO A 44 -6.86 4.22 3.58
C PRO A 44 -6.10 3.56 2.42
N VAL A 45 -5.06 4.23 1.93
CA VAL A 45 -4.14 3.72 0.92
C VAL A 45 -3.25 2.66 1.56
N HIS A 46 -3.74 1.42 1.58
CA HIS A 46 -2.94 0.27 1.98
C HIS A 46 -1.90 -0.01 0.89
N ARG A 47 -0.66 0.43 1.11
CA ARG A 47 0.44 -0.09 0.30
C ARG A 47 0.61 -1.57 0.64
N ALA A 48 0.71 -2.41 -0.39
CA ALA A 48 1.02 -3.82 -0.22
C ALA A 48 2.23 -3.97 0.72
N GLY A 49 2.06 -4.78 1.78
CA GLY A 49 3.09 -4.95 2.79
C GLY A 49 4.42 -5.37 2.18
N LEU A 50 5.52 -4.91 2.79
CA LEU A 50 6.89 -5.33 2.45
C LEU A 50 7.06 -6.83 2.14
N PRO A 51 6.52 -7.78 2.94
CA PRO A 51 6.68 -9.20 2.64
C PRO A 51 6.02 -9.62 1.31
N MET A 52 4.86 -9.04 0.97
CA MET A 52 4.15 -9.35 -0.27
C MET A 52 4.90 -8.80 -1.50
N ARG A 53 5.52 -7.63 -1.36
CA ARG A 53 6.38 -7.05 -2.41
C ARG A 53 7.61 -7.91 -2.67
N LEU A 54 8.28 -8.37 -1.61
CA LEU A 54 9.45 -9.25 -1.72
C LEU A 54 9.07 -10.56 -2.42
N PHE A 55 7.97 -11.18 -2.01
CA PHE A 55 7.47 -12.40 -2.66
C PHE A 55 7.20 -12.20 -4.16
N GLY A 56 6.54 -11.10 -4.53
CA GLY A 56 6.32 -10.73 -5.92
C GLY A 56 7.62 -10.55 -6.71
N THR A 57 8.63 -9.90 -6.12
CA THR A 57 9.94 -9.70 -6.79
C THR A 57 10.69 -11.01 -7.01
N VAL A 58 10.66 -11.94 -6.04
CA VAL A 58 11.33 -13.25 -6.17
C VAL A 58 10.66 -14.10 -7.23
N LEU A 59 9.32 -14.14 -7.25
CA LEU A 59 8.57 -14.86 -8.29
C LEU A 59 8.83 -14.32 -9.69
N ALA A 60 8.85 -12.99 -9.84
CA ALA A 60 9.16 -12.35 -11.10
C ALA A 60 10.58 -12.70 -11.58
N ALA A 61 11.57 -12.65 -10.68
CA ALA A 61 12.94 -13.03 -10.99
C ALA A 61 13.04 -14.51 -11.43
N ALA A 62 12.39 -15.42 -10.70
CA ALA A 62 12.37 -16.84 -11.02
C ALA A 62 11.74 -17.11 -12.40
N ALA A 63 10.62 -16.44 -12.72
CA ALA A 63 9.97 -16.54 -14.02
C ALA A 63 10.89 -16.05 -15.15
N CYS A 64 11.57 -14.91 -14.96
CA CYS A 64 12.55 -14.40 -15.92
C CYS A 64 13.70 -15.39 -16.14
N THR A 65 14.25 -15.96 -15.07
CA THR A 65 15.33 -16.96 -15.20
C THR A 65 14.87 -18.24 -15.90
N ALA A 66 13.64 -18.70 -15.65
CA ALA A 66 13.08 -19.87 -16.30
C ALA A 66 12.85 -19.63 -17.80
N LEU A 67 12.36 -18.45 -18.17
CA LEU A 67 12.18 -18.07 -19.58
C LEU A 67 13.53 -17.96 -20.31
N VAL A 68 14.50 -17.26 -19.72
CA VAL A 68 15.83 -17.10 -20.33
C VAL A 68 16.56 -18.44 -20.41
N GLY A 69 16.55 -19.23 -19.34
CA GLY A 69 17.16 -20.57 -19.31
C GLY A 69 16.50 -21.53 -20.29
N GLY A 70 15.17 -21.48 -20.44
CA GLY A 70 14.44 -22.28 -21.42
C GLY A 70 14.76 -21.90 -22.86
N ILE A 71 14.91 -20.61 -23.17
CA ILE A 71 15.29 -20.14 -24.50
C ILE A 71 16.74 -20.54 -24.82
N VAL A 72 17.67 -20.34 -23.88
CA VAL A 72 19.07 -20.72 -24.07
C VAL A 72 19.23 -22.24 -24.23
N ALA A 73 18.51 -23.04 -23.44
CA ALA A 73 18.50 -24.49 -23.57
C ALA A 73 17.93 -24.97 -24.92
N ARG A 74 17.01 -24.22 -25.53
CA ARG A 74 16.46 -24.52 -26.86
C ARG A 74 17.37 -24.11 -28.02
N LEU A 75 18.31 -23.20 -27.81
CA LEU A 75 19.25 -22.75 -28.83
C LEU A 75 20.56 -23.56 -28.85
N ASN A 76 20.92 -24.19 -27.72
CA ASN A 76 22.13 -25.01 -27.56
C ASN A 76 21.88 -26.53 -27.64
N GLY A 77 20.65 -26.95 -27.95
CA GLY A 77 20.24 -28.36 -28.06
C GLY A 77 19.76 -28.72 -29.46
#